data_AF-A0A960EEU4-F1
#
_entry.id   AF-A0A960EEU4-F1
#
_cell.length_a   1.000
_cell.length_b   1.000
_cell.length_c   1.000
_cell.angle_alpha   90.00
_cell.angle_beta   90.00
_cell.angle_gamma   90.00
#
_symmetry.space_group_name_H-M   'P 1'
#
loop_
_entity.id
_entity.type
_entity.pdbx_description
1 polymer ?
#
loop_
_entity_poly.entity_id
_entity_poly.type
_entity_poly.pdbx_seq_one_letter_code
_entity_poly.pdbx_strand_id
1 'polypeptide(L)'
;PVSVSTTAIAQGVRTHWRTDRTPLLRLGLLLLATIATIVFFMTINTRGNWDFVLPFRARKVVAMAIVGIAISVSTVAFQTITENRILTPAIMGFDALYMLIQTMVVFFFGGHTLLTLDPKMQFGVEVAIMTVFSTALFWVLFLRSRYSLYLLVMIGIIFGALFRSLTNFAQRMIEPSDFAVLQDVGFASFNAIDESLLGVATVLVLAS
;
A
#
# COMPACT_ATOMS: atom_id res chain seq x y z
N PRO A 1 -68.23 7.93 -12.75
CA PRO A 1 -67.36 6.81 -12.33
C PRO A 1 -65.97 7.34 -11.99
N VAL A 2 -65.75 7.52 -10.69
CA VAL A 2 -64.73 8.36 -10.06
C VAL A 2 -63.55 7.50 -9.58
N SER A 3 -62.35 8.13 -9.60
CA SER A 3 -61.14 7.85 -8.82
C SER A 3 -60.43 6.49 -8.96
N VAL A 4 -59.37 6.46 -9.76
CA VAL A 4 -58.23 5.54 -9.56
C VAL A 4 -56.98 6.39 -9.32
N SER A 5 -56.76 6.69 -8.03
CA SER A 5 -55.47 6.65 -7.33
C SER A 5 -54.21 7.14 -8.08
N THR A 6 -54.11 8.43 -8.35
CA THR A 6 -52.83 9.10 -8.70
C THR A 6 -51.97 9.43 -7.46
N THR A 7 -52.47 9.21 -6.25
CA THR A 7 -51.78 9.59 -5.00
C THR A 7 -50.84 8.52 -4.44
N ALA A 8 -50.83 7.29 -4.98
CA ALA A 8 -50.04 6.18 -4.42
C ALA A 8 -48.58 6.11 -4.93
N ILE A 9 -48.25 6.76 -6.04
CA ILE A 9 -46.91 6.64 -6.67
C ILE A 9 -45.92 7.67 -6.08
N ALA A 10 -46.39 8.66 -5.31
CA ALA A 10 -45.55 9.74 -4.78
C ALA A 10 -44.88 9.45 -3.42
N GLN A 11 -45.05 8.26 -2.83
CA GLN A 11 -44.57 7.96 -1.46
C GLN A 11 -43.31 7.07 -1.40
N GLY A 12 -42.73 6.69 -2.54
CA GLY A 12 -41.68 5.67 -2.60
C GLY A 12 -40.22 6.13 -2.54
N VAL A 13 -39.91 7.43 -2.40
CA VAL A 13 -38.50 7.90 -2.38
C VAL A 13 -38.30 8.98 -1.32
N ARG A 14 -38.55 8.65 -0.06
CA ARG A 14 -37.96 9.38 1.06
C ARG A 14 -36.63 8.70 1.40
N THR A 15 -35.57 9.09 0.68
CA THR A 15 -34.20 8.73 1.10
C THR A 15 -33.91 9.46 2.40
N HIS A 16 -34.08 8.73 3.50
CA HIS A 16 -33.75 9.20 4.83
C HIS A 16 -32.22 9.19 4.97
N TRP A 17 -31.55 10.16 4.33
CA TRP A 17 -30.16 10.51 4.62
C TRP A 17 -30.13 11.20 5.98
N ARG A 18 -30.40 10.40 7.01
CA ARG A 18 -30.23 10.78 8.40
C ARG A 18 -28.77 11.18 8.54
N THR A 19 -28.56 12.44 8.90
CA THR A 19 -27.26 13.02 9.20
C THR A 19 -26.79 12.37 10.49
N ASP A 20 -26.31 11.14 10.36
CA ASP A 20 -25.96 10.31 11.49
C ASP A 20 -24.72 10.90 12.16
N ARG A 21 -24.78 11.11 13.48
CA ARG A 21 -23.58 11.29 14.32
C ARG A 21 -22.75 9.99 14.44
N THR A 22 -23.08 8.96 13.64
CA THR A 22 -22.47 7.63 13.65
C THR A 22 -21.07 7.51 13.03
N PRO A 23 -20.56 8.39 12.13
CA PRO A 23 -19.21 8.18 11.59
C PRO A 23 -18.14 8.40 12.66
N LEU A 24 -18.30 9.41 13.53
CA LEU A 24 -17.38 9.66 14.65
C LEU A 24 -17.41 8.52 15.67
N LEU A 25 -18.59 7.96 15.95
CA LEU A 25 -18.72 6.84 16.87
C LEU A 25 -18.12 5.55 16.30
N ARG A 26 -18.29 5.28 14.99
CA ARG A 26 -17.64 4.16 14.28
C ARG A 26 -16.12 4.31 14.25
N LEU A 27 -15.61 5.51 13.99
CA LEU A 27 -14.17 5.80 14.03
C LEU A 27 -13.60 5.62 15.45
N GLY A 28 -14.31 6.12 16.47
CA GLY A 28 -13.92 5.93 17.87
C GLY A 28 -13.89 4.45 18.28
N LEU A 29 -14.87 3.65 17.83
CA LEU A 29 -14.91 2.22 18.10
C LEU A 29 -13.78 1.46 17.39
N LEU A 30 -13.47 1.81 16.14
CA LEU A 30 -12.33 1.24 15.41
C LEU A 30 -11.01 1.58 16.10
N LEU A 31 -10.82 2.83 16.52
CA LEU A 31 -9.63 3.26 17.25
C LEU A 31 -9.47 2.49 18.57
N LEU A 32 -10.56 2.32 19.33
CA LEU A 32 -10.56 1.53 20.56
C LEU A 32 -10.18 0.06 20.28
N ALA A 33 -10.75 -0.55 19.23
CA ALA A 33 -10.43 -1.92 18.84
C ALA A 33 -8.96 -2.07 18.43
N THR A 34 -8.39 -1.10 17.70
CA THR A 34 -6.97 -1.06 17.36
C THR A 34 -6.10 -0.99 18.62
N ILE A 35 -6.40 -0.08 19.55
CA ILE A 35 -5.67 0.04 20.81
C ILE A 35 -5.75 -1.26 21.62
N ALA A 36 -6.94 -1.86 21.72
CA ALA A 36 -7.12 -3.13 22.42
C ALA A 36 -6.28 -4.25 21.80
N THR A 37 -6.19 -4.31 20.47
CA THR A 37 -5.37 -5.31 19.76
C THR A 37 -3.88 -5.07 19.98
N ILE A 38 -3.43 -3.80 20.01
CA ILE A 38 -2.04 -3.46 20.33
C ILE A 38 -1.69 -3.89 21.75
N VAL A 39 -2.53 -3.57 22.73
CA VAL A 39 -2.31 -3.96 24.14
C VAL A 39 -2.24 -5.48 24.25
N PHE A 40 -3.19 -6.19 23.62
CA PHE A 40 -3.23 -7.65 23.61
C PHE A 40 -1.97 -8.26 22.97
N PHE A 41 -1.51 -7.69 21.85
CA PHE A 41 -0.26 -8.09 21.20
C PHE A 41 0.98 -7.86 22.09
N MET A 42 0.97 -6.80 22.91
CA MET A 42 2.07 -6.53 23.85
C MET A 42 2.06 -7.44 25.08
N THR A 43 0.89 -7.86 25.57
CA THR A 43 0.76 -8.60 26.84
C THR A 43 0.74 -10.12 26.71
N ILE A 44 0.44 -10.68 25.53
CA ILE A 44 0.35 -12.14 25.37
C ILE A 44 1.72 -12.83 25.46
N ASN A 45 1.77 -13.85 26.33
CA ASN A 45 2.84 -14.85 26.43
C ASN A 45 4.23 -14.25 26.70
N THR A 46 4.33 -13.17 27.47
CA THR A 46 5.60 -12.58 27.90
C THR A 46 6.17 -13.39 29.08
N ARG A 47 6.91 -14.45 28.77
CA ARG A 47 7.54 -15.36 29.75
C ARG A 47 8.80 -14.76 30.40
N GLY A 48 8.65 -13.67 31.15
CA GLY A 48 9.65 -13.19 32.12
C GLY A 48 10.59 -12.07 31.67
N ASN A 49 10.90 -11.91 30.37
CA ASN A 49 11.83 -10.86 29.88
C ASN A 49 11.09 -9.68 29.21
N TRP A 50 10.34 -8.92 30.01
CA TRP A 50 9.57 -7.76 29.55
C TRP A 50 10.43 -6.72 28.83
N ASP A 51 11.63 -6.44 29.34
CA ASP A 51 12.55 -5.43 28.80
C ASP A 51 13.06 -5.74 27.39
N PHE A 52 13.06 -7.00 26.97
CA PHE A 52 13.51 -7.37 25.62
C PHE A 52 12.34 -7.55 24.64
N VAL A 53 11.24 -8.15 25.11
CA VAL A 53 10.09 -8.48 24.27
C VAL A 53 9.29 -7.23 23.91
N LEU A 54 9.13 -6.28 24.84
CA LEU A 54 8.37 -5.05 24.60
C LEU A 54 8.98 -4.16 23.51
N PRO A 55 10.27 -3.77 23.54
CA PRO A 55 10.82 -2.89 22.51
C PRO A 55 10.86 -3.56 21.13
N PHE A 56 11.02 -4.87 21.05
CA PHE A 56 10.94 -5.59 19.78
C PHE A 56 9.52 -5.57 19.20
N ARG A 57 8.49 -5.81 20.02
CA ARG A 57 7.08 -5.76 19.57
C ARG A 57 6.62 -4.33 19.28
N ALA A 58 7.04 -3.36 20.10
CA ALA A 58 6.74 -1.95 19.90
C ALA A 58 7.27 -1.44 18.55
N ARG A 59 8.50 -1.83 18.17
CA ARG A 59 9.06 -1.51 16.85
C ARG A 59 8.18 -2.01 15.70
N LYS A 60 7.60 -3.22 15.81
CA LYS A 60 6.67 -3.75 14.80
C LYS A 60 5.40 -2.90 14.68
N VAL A 61 4.81 -2.53 15.81
CA VAL A 61 3.59 -1.70 15.83
C VAL A 61 3.87 -0.32 15.25
N VAL A 62 5.00 0.31 15.61
CA VAL A 62 5.40 1.61 15.07
C VAL A 62 5.62 1.53 13.55
N ALA A 63 6.32 0.50 13.06
CA ALA A 63 6.52 0.31 11.62
C ALA A 63 5.19 0.12 10.87
N MET A 64 4.27 -0.71 11.40
CA MET A 64 2.93 -0.89 10.80
C MET A 64 2.15 0.44 10.77
N ALA A 65 2.23 1.24 11.84
CA ALA A 65 1.56 2.54 11.91
C ALA A 65 2.12 3.52 10.86
N ILE A 66 3.45 3.61 10.73
CA ILE A 66 4.12 4.47 9.75
C ILE A 66 3.73 4.06 8.32
N VAL A 67 3.79 2.77 8.00
CA VAL A 67 3.39 2.25 6.68
C VAL A 67 1.92 2.54 6.41
N GLY A 68 1.05 2.34 7.40
CA GLY A 68 -0.37 2.65 7.28
C GLY A 68 -0.65 4.13 7.00
N ILE A 69 0.05 5.04 7.70
CA ILE A 69 -0.04 6.48 7.46
C ILE A 69 0.45 6.81 6.04
N ALA A 70 1.60 6.29 5.63
CA ALA A 70 2.17 6.54 4.31
C ALA A 70 1.24 6.11 3.17
N ILE A 71 0.66 4.90 3.27
CA ILE A 71 -0.31 4.38 2.29
C ILE A 71 -1.58 5.24 2.27
N SER A 72 -2.05 5.66 3.45
CA SER A 72 -3.24 6.50 3.59
C SER A 72 -3.05 7.87 2.95
N VAL A 73 -1.94 8.56 3.26
CA VAL A 73 -1.59 9.87 2.70
C VAL A 73 -1.43 9.77 1.18
N SER A 74 -0.68 8.78 0.69
CA SER A 74 -0.50 8.55 -0.74
C SER A 74 -1.82 8.29 -1.46
N THR A 75 -2.70 7.49 -0.86
CA THR A 75 -4.03 7.19 -1.42
C THR A 75 -4.92 8.43 -1.46
N VAL A 76 -5.05 9.18 -0.36
CA VAL A 76 -5.90 10.38 -0.32
C VAL A 76 -5.36 11.47 -1.25
N ALA A 77 -4.05 11.70 -1.27
CA ALA A 77 -3.43 12.65 -2.20
C ALA A 77 -3.71 12.25 -3.65
N PHE A 78 -3.54 10.98 -3.99
CA PHE A 78 -3.80 10.48 -5.34
C PHE A 78 -5.28 10.58 -5.73
N GLN A 79 -6.19 10.19 -4.85
CA GLN A 79 -7.64 10.30 -5.06
C GLN A 79 -8.10 11.75 -5.18
N THR A 80 -7.42 12.68 -4.51
CA THR A 80 -7.70 14.13 -4.61
C THR A 80 -7.23 14.68 -5.95
N ILE A 81 -6.01 14.33 -6.39
CA ILE A 81 -5.47 14.74 -7.70
C ILE A 81 -6.29 14.16 -8.85
N THR A 82 -6.72 12.90 -8.73
CA THR A 82 -7.50 12.20 -9.76
C THR A 82 -9.00 12.39 -9.64
N GLU A 83 -9.49 13.13 -8.64
CA GLU A 83 -10.92 13.28 -8.35
C GLU A 83 -11.70 11.95 -8.36
N ASN A 84 -11.05 10.86 -7.95
CA ASN A 84 -11.61 9.51 -8.07
C ASN A 84 -11.22 8.64 -6.88
N ARG A 85 -12.23 8.17 -6.14
CA ARG A 85 -12.07 7.40 -4.90
C ARG A 85 -11.78 5.91 -5.09
N ILE A 86 -11.86 5.40 -6.31
CA ILE A 86 -11.56 3.99 -6.64
C ILE A 86 -10.06 3.84 -6.95
N LEU A 87 -9.44 4.92 -7.41
CA LEU A 87 -8.07 4.95 -7.88
C LEU A 87 -7.09 4.98 -6.70
N THR A 88 -6.25 3.96 -6.62
CA THR A 88 -5.11 3.91 -5.70
C THR A 88 -3.81 3.82 -6.48
N PRO A 89 -2.69 4.30 -5.94
CA PRO A 89 -1.36 4.15 -6.56
C PRO A 89 -1.04 2.70 -6.95
N ALA A 90 -1.43 1.73 -6.11
CA ALA A 90 -1.24 0.31 -6.37
C ALA A 90 -1.96 -0.17 -7.65
N ILE A 91 -3.17 0.32 -7.93
CA ILE A 91 -3.96 -0.05 -9.12
C ILE A 91 -3.26 0.41 -10.41
N MET A 92 -2.51 1.52 -10.38
CA MET A 92 -1.72 1.98 -11.52
C MET A 92 -0.49 1.10 -11.81
N GLY A 93 -0.17 0.13 -10.95
CA GLY A 93 0.89 -0.83 -11.19
C GLY A 93 2.22 -0.52 -10.48
N PHE A 94 2.25 0.40 -9.52
CA PHE A 94 3.48 0.65 -8.73
C PHE A 94 3.91 -0.56 -7.89
N ASP A 95 2.97 -1.31 -7.31
CA ASP A 95 3.27 -2.56 -6.60
C ASP A 95 3.85 -3.63 -7.55
N ALA A 96 3.32 -3.69 -8.78
CA ALA A 96 3.81 -4.61 -9.80
C ALA A 96 5.22 -4.22 -10.28
N LEU A 97 5.51 -2.92 -10.37
CA LEU A 97 6.84 -2.42 -10.68
C LEU A 97 7.84 -2.78 -9.58
N TYR A 98 7.49 -2.60 -8.30
CA TYR A 98 8.34 -3.02 -7.18
C TYR A 98 8.70 -4.50 -7.29
N MET A 99 7.70 -5.38 -7.49
CA MET A 99 7.94 -6.81 -7.66
C MET A 99 8.79 -7.15 -8.89
N LEU A 100 8.63 -6.41 -9.99
CA LEU A 100 9.47 -6.56 -11.17
C LEU A 100 10.92 -6.19 -10.88
N ILE A 101 11.17 -5.07 -10.19
CA ILE A 101 12.52 -4.64 -9.82
C ILE A 101 13.19 -5.73 -8.97
N GLN A 102 12.51 -6.21 -7.92
CA GLN A 102 13.04 -7.30 -7.07
C GLN A 102 13.38 -8.55 -7.90
N THR A 103 12.45 -8.94 -8.78
CA THR A 103 12.62 -10.12 -9.62
C THR A 103 13.77 -9.95 -10.59
N MET A 104 13.96 -8.76 -11.18
CA MET A 104 15.09 -8.48 -12.06
C MET A 104 16.42 -8.51 -11.29
N VAL A 105 16.47 -7.96 -10.08
CA VAL A 105 17.68 -8.02 -9.24
C VAL A 105 18.06 -9.48 -8.97
N VAL A 106 17.10 -10.32 -8.56
CA VAL A 106 17.36 -11.74 -8.33
C VAL A 106 17.67 -12.49 -9.62
N PHE A 107 17.01 -12.17 -10.73
CA PHE A 107 17.26 -12.80 -12.02
C PHE A 107 18.68 -12.57 -12.53
N PHE A 108 19.23 -11.36 -12.37
CA PHE A 108 20.58 -11.03 -12.86
C PHE A 108 21.70 -11.28 -11.85
N PHE A 109 21.43 -11.07 -10.55
CA PHE A 109 22.46 -11.10 -9.50
C PHE A 109 22.28 -12.26 -8.50
N GLY A 110 21.23 -13.07 -8.65
CA GLY A 110 20.89 -14.16 -7.73
C GLY A 110 20.24 -13.69 -6.43
N GLY A 111 19.58 -14.61 -5.72
CA GLY A 111 18.84 -14.33 -4.47
C GLY A 111 19.74 -13.89 -3.32
N HIS A 112 21.00 -14.34 -3.32
CA HIS A 112 21.99 -13.99 -2.29
C HIS A 112 22.35 -12.50 -2.28
N THR A 113 22.30 -11.83 -3.44
CA THR A 113 22.57 -10.39 -3.54
C THR A 113 21.56 -9.59 -2.72
N LEU A 114 20.30 -10.01 -2.72
CA LEU A 114 19.24 -9.36 -1.96
C LEU A 114 19.42 -9.48 -0.43
N LEU A 115 20.11 -10.53 0.02
CA LEU A 115 20.37 -10.78 1.44
C LEU A 115 21.65 -10.12 1.95
N THR A 116 22.55 -9.71 1.05
CA THR A 116 23.89 -9.20 1.40
C THR A 116 24.06 -7.71 1.17
N LEU A 117 23.22 -7.10 0.34
CA LEU A 117 23.21 -5.64 0.17
C LEU A 117 22.77 -4.95 1.46
N ASP A 118 23.37 -3.78 1.72
CA ASP A 118 22.94 -2.92 2.81
C ASP A 118 21.46 -2.54 2.59
N PRO A 119 20.55 -2.85 3.56
CA PRO A 119 19.13 -2.53 3.46
C PRO A 119 18.85 -1.06 3.12
N LYS A 120 19.72 -0.13 3.56
CA LYS A 120 19.60 1.30 3.25
C LYS A 120 19.85 1.60 1.78
N MET A 121 20.88 0.99 1.20
CA MET A 121 21.22 1.18 -0.21
C MET A 121 20.14 0.57 -1.09
N GLN A 122 19.68 -0.63 -0.74
CA GLN A 122 18.58 -1.29 -1.42
C GLN A 122 17.31 -0.41 -1.43
N PHE A 123 16.87 0.05 -0.25
CA PHE A 123 15.71 0.95 -0.15
C PHE A 123 15.89 2.23 -0.96
N GLY A 124 17.06 2.88 -0.86
CA GLY A 124 17.34 4.12 -1.59
C GLY A 124 17.30 3.95 -3.10
N VAL A 125 17.88 2.86 -3.62
CA VAL A 125 17.86 2.55 -5.06
C VAL A 125 16.44 2.23 -5.53
N GLU A 126 15.68 1.44 -4.78
CA GLU A 126 14.29 1.11 -5.12
C GLU A 126 13.40 2.35 -5.16
N VAL A 127 13.45 3.18 -4.12
CA VAL A 127 12.70 4.45 -4.06
C VAL A 127 13.11 5.36 -5.21
N ALA A 128 14.40 5.47 -5.52
CA ALA A 128 14.87 6.28 -6.64
C ALA A 128 14.33 5.77 -7.99
N ILE A 129 14.43 4.46 -8.26
CA ILE A 129 13.92 3.85 -9.51
C ILE A 129 12.40 4.05 -9.61
N MET A 130 11.66 3.77 -8.54
CA MET A 130 10.21 3.93 -8.53
C MET A 130 9.79 5.40 -8.72
N THR A 131 10.50 6.34 -8.10
CA THR A 131 10.22 7.78 -8.24
C THR A 131 10.54 8.28 -9.64
N VAL A 132 11.67 7.88 -10.22
CA VAL A 132 12.06 8.24 -11.60
C VAL A 132 11.06 7.66 -12.59
N PHE A 133 10.70 6.38 -12.43
CA PHE A 133 9.72 5.73 -13.30
C PHE A 133 8.34 6.40 -13.20
N SER A 134 7.86 6.67 -11.98
CA SER A 134 6.60 7.36 -11.73
C SER A 134 6.60 8.75 -12.38
N THR A 135 7.66 9.53 -12.15
CA THR A 135 7.81 10.87 -12.74
C THR A 135 7.84 10.79 -14.25
N ALA A 136 8.57 9.85 -14.84
CA ALA A 136 8.61 9.66 -16.30
C ALA A 136 7.24 9.26 -16.86
N LEU A 137 6.52 8.34 -16.19
CA LEU A 137 5.19 7.89 -16.60
C LEU A 137 4.18 9.05 -16.57
N PHE A 138 4.13 9.80 -15.47
CA PHE A 138 3.26 10.97 -15.36
C PHE A 138 3.69 12.08 -16.33
N TRP A 139 4.99 12.34 -16.46
CA TRP A 139 5.49 13.37 -17.36
C TRP A 139 5.12 13.08 -18.82
N VAL A 140 5.37 11.86 -19.31
CA VAL A 140 5.01 11.44 -20.67
C VAL A 140 3.49 11.51 -20.89
N LEU A 141 2.71 11.16 -19.87
CA LEU A 141 1.26 11.21 -19.93
C LEU A 141 0.72 12.65 -20.02
N PHE A 142 1.24 13.56 -19.19
CA PHE A 142 0.82 14.97 -19.16
C PHE A 142 1.33 15.76 -20.37
N LEU A 143 2.55 15.48 -20.86
CA LEU A 143 3.08 16.16 -22.07
C LEU A 143 2.28 15.84 -23.32
N ARG A 144 1.69 14.65 -23.38
CA ARG A 144 1.07 14.13 -24.60
C ARG A 144 -0.43 14.40 -24.66
N SER A 145 -1.08 14.95 -23.63
CA SER A 145 -2.50 15.30 -23.74
C SER A 145 -3.20 16.08 -22.61
N ARG A 146 -4.31 16.69 -23.03
CA ARG A 146 -5.48 17.10 -22.21
C ARG A 146 -6.41 15.93 -21.85
N TYR A 147 -5.88 14.70 -21.66
CA TYR A 147 -6.73 13.50 -21.55
C TYR A 147 -7.45 13.40 -20.20
N SER A 148 -8.62 12.78 -20.27
CA SER A 148 -9.45 12.39 -19.14
C SER A 148 -8.73 11.35 -18.27
N LEU A 149 -9.06 11.33 -16.98
CA LEU A 149 -8.58 10.39 -15.96
C LEU A 149 -8.59 8.92 -16.43
N TYR A 150 -9.53 8.57 -17.31
CA TYR A 150 -9.65 7.24 -17.90
C TYR A 150 -8.36 6.74 -18.58
N LEU A 151 -7.66 7.60 -19.33
CA LEU A 151 -6.47 7.18 -20.07
C LEU A 151 -5.28 6.95 -19.13
N LEU A 152 -5.15 7.75 -18.07
CA LEU A 152 -4.18 7.53 -16.98
C LEU A 152 -4.37 6.12 -16.38
N VAL A 153 -5.62 5.75 -16.09
CA VAL A 153 -5.93 4.43 -15.50
C VAL A 153 -5.64 3.30 -16.48
N MET A 154 -6.07 3.41 -17.74
CA MET A 154 -5.86 2.36 -18.74
C MET A 154 -4.37 2.08 -18.93
N ILE A 155 -3.56 3.13 -19.05
CA ILE A 155 -2.11 3.00 -19.20
C ILE A 155 -1.51 2.33 -17.95
N GLY A 156 -1.87 2.78 -16.75
CA GLY A 156 -1.41 2.16 -15.50
C GLY A 156 -1.76 0.68 -15.42
N ILE A 157 -2.99 0.30 -15.74
CA ILE A 157 -3.42 -1.11 -15.73
C ILE A 157 -2.65 -1.95 -16.76
N ILE A 158 -2.45 -1.43 -17.98
CA ILE A 158 -1.71 -2.13 -19.03
C ILE A 158 -0.24 -2.32 -18.63
N PHE A 159 0.42 -1.27 -18.13
CA PHE A 159 1.80 -1.38 -17.64
C PHE A 159 1.90 -2.31 -16.43
N GLY A 160 0.96 -2.22 -15.48
CA GLY A 160 0.91 -3.14 -14.35
C GLY A 160 0.73 -4.60 -14.79
N ALA A 161 -0.07 -4.86 -15.83
CA ALA A 161 -0.21 -6.18 -16.43
C ALA A 161 1.10 -6.63 -17.11
N LEU A 162 1.75 -5.76 -17.87
CA LEU A 162 3.05 -6.02 -18.50
C LEU A 162 4.11 -6.39 -17.46
N PHE A 163 4.21 -5.63 -16.36
CA PHE A 163 5.15 -5.90 -15.28
C PHE A 163 4.88 -7.25 -14.63
N ARG A 164 3.62 -7.57 -14.34
CA ARG A 164 3.24 -8.89 -13.82
C ARG A 164 3.62 -10.02 -14.79
N SER A 165 3.40 -9.85 -16.08
CA SER A 165 3.79 -10.84 -17.09
C SER A 165 5.31 -11.03 -17.15
N LEU A 166 6.09 -9.95 -17.10
CA LEU A 166 7.55 -10.01 -17.12
C LEU A 166 8.12 -10.61 -15.83
N THR A 167 7.56 -10.24 -14.68
CA THR A 167 7.86 -10.86 -13.37
C THR A 167 7.61 -12.36 -13.41
N ASN A 168 6.43 -12.80 -13.87
CA ASN A 168 6.10 -14.22 -13.95
C ASN A 168 7.01 -14.98 -14.93
N PHE A 169 7.40 -14.35 -16.02
CA PHE A 169 8.35 -14.94 -16.97
C PHE A 169 9.73 -15.13 -16.32
N ALA A 170 10.26 -14.10 -15.68
CA ALA A 170 11.55 -14.18 -15.00
C ALA A 170 11.53 -15.18 -13.84
N GLN A 171 10.47 -15.21 -13.03
CA GLN A 171 10.31 -16.20 -11.94
C GLN A 171 10.34 -17.65 -12.42
N ARG A 172 9.90 -17.94 -13.65
CA ARG A 172 9.98 -19.29 -14.23
C ARG A 172 11.39 -19.69 -14.66
N MET A 173 12.28 -18.73 -14.86
CA MET A 173 13.67 -18.95 -15.27
C MET A 173 14.65 -18.99 -14.08
N ILE A 174 14.21 -18.55 -12.90
CA ILE A 174 15.02 -18.50 -11.68
C ILE A 174 15.06 -19.88 -11.01
N GLU A 175 16.16 -20.19 -10.32
CA GLU A 175 16.30 -21.40 -9.54
C GLU A 175 15.32 -21.41 -8.33
N PRO A 176 14.77 -22.58 -7.92
CA PRO A 176 13.77 -22.62 -6.85
C PRO A 176 14.20 -22.01 -5.50
N SER A 177 15.49 -22.06 -5.16
CA SER A 177 16.07 -21.45 -3.96
C SER A 177 15.93 -19.92 -3.97
N ASP A 178 16.23 -19.29 -5.09
CA ASP A 178 16.16 -17.84 -5.28
C ASP A 178 14.71 -17.35 -5.38
N PHE A 179 13.82 -18.18 -5.92
CA PHE A 179 12.37 -17.89 -5.91
C PHE A 179 11.78 -17.85 -4.50
N ALA A 180 12.30 -18.66 -3.56
CA ALA A 180 11.86 -18.61 -2.16
C ALA A 180 12.20 -17.25 -1.52
N VAL A 181 13.39 -16.71 -1.81
CA VAL A 181 13.80 -15.37 -1.35
C VAL A 181 12.87 -14.29 -1.93
N LEU A 182 12.50 -14.39 -3.21
CA LEU A 182 11.55 -13.47 -3.84
C LEU A 182 10.15 -13.54 -3.23
N GLN A 183 9.70 -14.73 -2.80
CA GLN A 183 8.42 -14.86 -2.09
C GLN A 183 8.47 -14.15 -0.73
N ASP A 184 9.55 -14.32 0.02
CA ASP A 184 9.71 -13.68 1.33
C ASP A 184 9.76 -12.15 1.21
N VAL A 185 10.40 -11.60 0.17
CA VAL A 185 10.43 -10.15 -0.08
C VAL A 185 9.14 -9.62 -0.71
N GLY A 186 8.42 -10.46 -1.46
CA GLY A 186 7.14 -10.10 -2.08
C GLY A 186 6.01 -9.90 -1.07
N PHE A 187 6.15 -10.45 0.15
CA PHE A 187 5.25 -10.18 1.26
C PHE A 187 5.92 -9.26 2.28
N ALA A 188 5.22 -8.19 2.66
CA ALA A 188 5.72 -7.28 3.69
C ALA A 188 5.87 -8.02 5.03
N SER A 189 7.10 -8.21 5.48
CA SER A 189 7.43 -8.85 6.76
C SER A 189 7.82 -7.80 7.80
N PHE A 190 7.02 -7.70 8.86
CA PHE A 190 7.33 -6.85 10.03
C PHE A 190 8.18 -7.59 11.07
N ASN A 191 8.75 -8.75 10.72
CA ASN A 191 9.47 -9.59 11.68
C ASN A 191 10.94 -9.16 11.88
N ALA A 192 11.57 -8.57 10.87
CA ALA A 192 12.95 -8.14 10.90
C ALA A 192 13.03 -6.68 10.43
N ILE A 193 12.66 -5.74 11.30
CA ILE A 193 12.69 -4.30 10.99
C ILE A 193 14.05 -3.74 11.38
N ASP A 194 14.73 -3.13 10.40
CA ASP A 194 15.96 -2.37 10.65
C ASP A 194 15.62 -1.04 11.35
N GLU A 195 16.23 -0.80 12.50
CA GLU A 195 15.99 0.37 13.33
C GLU A 195 16.44 1.68 12.66
N SER A 196 17.52 1.61 11.89
CA SER A 196 18.04 2.77 11.18
C SER A 196 17.16 3.16 10.00
N LEU A 197 16.60 2.17 9.28
CA LEU A 197 15.64 2.42 8.21
C LEU A 197 14.30 2.94 8.76
N LEU A 198 13.86 2.41 9.90
CA LEU A 198 12.69 2.90 10.62
C LEU A 198 12.82 4.38 10.99
N GLY A 199 14.00 4.81 11.44
CA GLY A 199 14.30 6.22 11.72
C GLY A 199 14.13 7.12 10.49
N VAL A 200 14.71 6.72 9.35
CA VAL A 200 14.58 7.45 8.08
C VAL A 200 13.12 7.53 7.62
N ALA A 201 12.39 6.40 7.67
CA ALA A 201 10.98 6.34 7.29
C ALA A 201 10.11 7.23 8.19
N THR A 202 10.40 7.28 9.49
CA THR A 202 9.68 8.13 10.45
C THR A 202 9.84 9.61 10.09
N VAL A 203 11.06 10.06 9.80
CA VAL A 203 11.32 11.45 9.41
C VAL A 203 10.60 11.81 8.12
N LEU A 204 10.62 10.91 7.12
CA LEU A 204 9.94 11.13 5.84
C LEU A 204 8.43 11.25 6.00
N VAL A 205 7.80 10.37 6.78
CA VAL A 205 6.34 10.40 7.01
C VAL A 205 5.91 11.60 7.86
N LEU A 206 6.76 12.08 8.78
CA LEU A 206 6.47 13.30 9.52
C LEU A 206 6.62 14.57 8.67
N ALA A 207 7.42 14.51 7.59
CA ALA A 207 7.63 15.64 6.69
C ALA A 207 6.56 15.75 5.58
N SER A 208 5.86 14.67 5.26
CA SER A 208 4.78 14.59 4.25
C SER A 208 3.44 15.08 4.76
#